data_AF-A0A0F9BP59-F1
#
_entry.id   AF-A0A0F9BP59-F1
#
_cell.length_a   1.000
_cell.length_b   1.000
_cell.length_c   1.000
_cell.angle_alpha   90.00
_cell.angle_beta   90.00
_cell.angle_gamma   90.00
#
_symmetry.space_group_name_H-M   'P 1'
#
loop_
_entity.id
_entity.type
_entity.pdbx_description
1 polymer ?
#
loop_
_entity_poly.entity_id
_entity_poly.type
_entity_poly.pdbx_seq_one_letter_code
_entity_poly.pdbx_strand_id
1 'polypeptide(L)'
;MPYKAEGDPLTAKIVFVGEAPAVAEIHGPFAGPAGFVFNDCLEAAGILRSDCYVTNLFDFRIKKQKGKSDIFNLDGDKLWSDTKEGFTELGQQSVERLGNELSRTTANIICPLGAPAFRAICSGRGITKWRGSILPATLQTISGRKTVPSIHPANALHGQYITRYIIRSDFRRCKREAGFPDIRRPPYKFNLRPTFSQSLEALEMLKGVGKYACDIEVAYIAPESDPRGQVTRISYAWTEEDAISIPMGDGGWTLEQEAHLWHSTAELLELKGPIKIFQNGIFDCQVLFFIHGILVADRIEDTMIAHHIIYPDFRKNLAFLASLHTDQPYWKGMVKHG
;
A
#
# COMPACT_ATOMS: atom_id res chain seq x y z
N MET A 1 -11.68 -24.28 27.78
CA MET A 1 -10.60 -23.45 28.34
C MET A 1 -10.69 -22.07 27.71
N PRO A 2 -10.46 -20.98 28.47
CA PRO A 2 -10.41 -19.64 27.88
C PRO A 2 -9.27 -19.57 26.87
N TYR A 3 -9.46 -18.78 25.81
CA TYR A 3 -8.41 -18.48 24.84
C TYR A 3 -7.18 -17.90 25.53
N LYS A 4 -5.99 -18.27 25.05
CA LYS A 4 -4.72 -17.75 25.55
C LYS A 4 -3.84 -17.37 24.37
N ALA A 5 -3.36 -16.13 24.38
CA ALA A 5 -2.31 -15.68 23.46
C ALA A 5 -1.02 -16.49 23.67
N GLU A 6 -0.19 -16.55 22.63
CA GLU A 6 1.09 -17.26 22.62
C GLU A 6 2.26 -16.28 22.54
N GLY A 7 3.35 -16.59 23.23
CA GLY A 7 4.56 -15.77 23.28
C GLY A 7 4.63 -14.87 24.52
N ASP A 8 5.81 -14.30 24.74
CA ASP A 8 6.05 -13.38 25.86
C ASP A 8 5.94 -11.92 25.38
N PRO A 9 5.02 -11.12 25.95
CA PRO A 9 4.80 -9.74 25.52
C PRO A 9 6.01 -8.82 25.73
N LEU A 10 6.94 -9.18 26.62
CA LEU A 10 8.10 -8.36 26.97
C LEU A 10 9.34 -8.64 26.10
N THR A 11 9.40 -9.81 25.48
CA THR A 11 10.55 -10.24 24.65
C THR A 11 10.22 -10.40 23.18
N ALA A 12 8.93 -10.48 22.81
CA ALA A 12 8.50 -10.53 21.43
C ALA A 12 8.91 -9.28 20.62
N LYS A 13 9.37 -9.50 19.40
CA LYS A 13 9.77 -8.44 18.45
C LYS A 13 8.63 -8.03 17.54
N ILE A 14 7.69 -8.96 17.27
CA ILE A 14 6.56 -8.79 16.38
C ILE A 14 5.30 -9.30 17.06
N VAL A 15 4.22 -8.51 17.02
CA VAL A 15 2.89 -8.97 17.40
C VAL A 15 2.10 -9.32 16.15
N PHE A 16 1.46 -10.49 16.11
CA PHE A 16 0.48 -10.87 15.09
C PHE A 16 -0.92 -10.92 15.70
N VAL A 17 -1.89 -10.26 15.06
CA VAL A 17 -3.27 -10.22 15.54
C VAL A 17 -4.18 -10.87 14.51
N GLY A 18 -4.62 -12.09 14.80
CA GLY A 18 -5.65 -12.81 14.03
C GLY A 18 -7.06 -12.32 14.34
N GLU A 19 -8.05 -13.03 13.80
CA GLU A 19 -9.46 -12.65 13.96
C GLU A 19 -10.07 -13.22 15.24
N ALA A 20 -10.13 -14.54 15.36
CA ALA A 20 -10.78 -15.26 16.45
C ALA A 20 -10.29 -16.71 16.48
N PRO A 21 -10.30 -17.40 17.64
CA PRO A 21 -9.95 -18.81 17.74
C PRO A 21 -10.89 -19.72 16.94
N ALA A 22 -10.31 -20.70 16.25
CA ALA A 22 -11.04 -21.81 15.62
C ALA A 22 -11.18 -23.04 16.56
N VAL A 23 -11.96 -24.05 16.16
CA VAL A 23 -12.13 -25.32 16.94
C VAL A 23 -10.79 -25.98 17.23
N ALA A 24 -9.88 -25.98 16.25
CA ALA A 24 -8.55 -26.58 16.38
C ALA A 24 -7.58 -25.75 17.24
N GLU A 25 -7.97 -24.56 17.69
CA GLU A 25 -7.10 -23.57 18.35
C GLU A 25 -7.28 -23.54 19.88
N ILE A 26 -7.78 -24.64 20.46
CA ILE A 26 -7.91 -24.83 21.91
C ILE A 26 -6.52 -24.78 22.60
N HIS A 27 -5.46 -25.16 21.89
CA HIS A 27 -4.08 -25.20 22.39
C HIS A 27 -3.24 -23.96 22.04
N GLY A 28 -3.80 -22.98 21.33
CA GLY A 28 -3.10 -21.75 20.94
C GLY A 28 -3.59 -21.20 19.58
N PRO A 29 -3.35 -19.90 19.31
CA PRO A 29 -3.75 -19.27 18.06
C PRO A 29 -3.01 -19.86 16.86
N PHE A 30 -3.65 -19.89 15.69
CA PHE A 30 -3.04 -20.40 14.46
C PHE A 30 -2.53 -21.85 14.59
N ALA A 31 -3.32 -22.73 15.21
CA ALA A 31 -3.07 -24.18 15.29
C ALA A 31 -3.85 -25.00 14.24
N GLY A 32 -4.78 -24.38 13.50
CA GLY A 32 -5.58 -25.03 12.45
C GLY A 32 -5.00 -24.91 11.03
N PRO A 33 -5.81 -25.17 9.97
CA PRO A 33 -5.43 -25.02 8.56
C PRO A 33 -4.82 -23.66 8.20
N ALA A 34 -5.42 -22.56 8.67
CA ALA A 34 -4.87 -21.21 8.49
C ALA A 34 -3.55 -21.03 9.25
N GLY A 35 -3.36 -21.77 10.34
CA GLY A 35 -2.14 -21.83 11.12
C GLY A 35 -0.96 -22.45 10.39
N PHE A 36 -1.18 -23.52 9.63
CA PHE A 36 -0.15 -24.07 8.74
C PHE A 36 0.34 -23.05 7.73
N VAL A 37 -0.58 -22.30 7.11
CA VAL A 37 -0.23 -21.22 6.18
C VAL A 37 0.54 -20.11 6.89
N PHE A 38 0.09 -19.69 8.08
CA PHE A 38 0.75 -18.69 8.89
C PHE A 38 2.20 -19.10 9.20
N ASN A 39 2.41 -20.33 9.67
CA ASN A 39 3.73 -20.87 9.99
C ASN A 39 4.64 -20.97 8.76
N ASP A 40 4.13 -21.49 7.64
CA ASP A 40 4.83 -21.53 6.35
C ASP A 40 5.25 -20.11 5.88
N CYS A 41 4.40 -19.11 6.11
CA CYS A 41 4.73 -17.72 5.76
C CYS A 41 5.76 -17.10 6.73
N LEU A 42 5.70 -17.43 8.03
CA LEU A 42 6.72 -17.02 9.00
C LEU A 42 8.09 -17.58 8.62
N GLU A 43 8.15 -18.89 8.36
CA GLU A 43 9.39 -19.59 7.99
C GLU A 43 9.99 -19.00 6.69
N ALA A 44 9.17 -18.83 5.65
CA ALA A 44 9.62 -18.25 4.38
C ALA A 44 10.01 -16.75 4.47
N ALA A 45 9.57 -16.05 5.51
CA ALA A 45 10.00 -14.70 5.86
C ALA A 45 11.23 -14.71 6.81
N GLY A 46 11.63 -15.88 7.32
CA GLY A 46 12.71 -16.06 8.28
C GLY A 46 12.36 -15.48 9.67
N ILE A 47 11.10 -15.53 10.07
CA ILE A 47 10.64 -15.11 11.40
C ILE A 47 10.50 -16.36 12.28
N LEU A 48 11.16 -16.36 13.43
CA LEU A 48 10.96 -17.39 14.43
C LEU A 48 9.65 -17.13 15.19
N ARG A 49 8.80 -18.15 15.31
CA ARG A 49 7.54 -18.03 16.05
C ARG A 49 7.77 -17.68 17.54
N SER A 50 8.89 -18.12 18.12
CA SER A 50 9.30 -17.77 19.48
C SER A 50 9.61 -16.27 19.67
N ASP A 51 9.95 -15.54 18.60
CA ASP A 51 10.17 -14.10 18.63
C ASP A 51 8.85 -13.31 18.47
N CYS A 52 7.72 -14.00 18.40
CA CYS A 52 6.41 -13.42 18.15
C CYS A 52 5.52 -13.48 19.37
N TYR A 53 4.67 -12.47 19.51
CA TYR A 53 3.48 -12.53 20.34
C TYR A 53 2.27 -12.69 19.42
N VAL A 54 1.51 -13.77 19.57
CA VAL A 54 0.41 -14.12 18.67
C VAL A 54 -0.89 -14.08 19.46
N THR A 55 -1.81 -13.24 19.02
CA THR A 55 -3.12 -13.05 19.66
C THR A 55 -4.24 -12.93 18.62
N ASN A 56 -5.48 -12.75 19.06
CA ASN A 56 -6.67 -12.55 18.24
C ASN A 56 -7.45 -11.33 18.70
N LEU A 57 -8.17 -10.71 17.77
CA LEU A 57 -9.10 -9.61 18.07
C LEU A 57 -10.23 -10.07 19.00
N PHE A 58 -10.87 -11.18 18.68
CA PHE A 58 -11.86 -11.83 19.55
C PHE A 58 -11.16 -12.97 20.30
N ASP A 59 -11.23 -12.95 21.63
CA ASP A 59 -10.71 -14.00 22.53
C ASP A 59 -11.70 -15.15 22.72
N PHE A 60 -12.74 -15.20 21.89
CA PHE A 60 -13.75 -16.26 21.87
C PHE A 60 -14.12 -16.61 20.43
N ARG A 61 -14.76 -17.76 20.27
CA ARG A 61 -15.19 -18.24 18.95
C ARG A 61 -16.33 -17.39 18.41
N ILE A 62 -16.27 -17.09 17.11
CA ILE A 62 -17.30 -16.32 16.41
C ILE A 62 -18.09 -17.20 15.43
N LYS A 63 -19.24 -16.68 14.98
CA LYS A 63 -20.00 -17.18 13.83
C LYS A 63 -19.92 -16.19 12.67
N LYS A 64 -19.84 -16.74 11.47
CA LYS A 64 -19.94 -16.00 10.20
C LYS A 64 -20.92 -16.69 9.29
N GLN A 65 -21.73 -15.91 8.57
CA GLN A 65 -22.58 -16.43 7.51
C GLN A 65 -21.76 -16.61 6.24
N LYS A 66 -22.01 -17.71 5.50
CA LYS A 66 -21.28 -18.01 4.26
C LYS A 66 -21.47 -16.87 3.25
N GLY A 67 -20.35 -16.34 2.75
CA GLY A 67 -20.36 -15.25 1.76
C GLY A 67 -20.68 -13.86 2.33
N LYS A 68 -20.78 -13.70 3.65
CA LYS A 68 -20.96 -12.41 4.32
C LYS A 68 -19.72 -12.09 5.16
N SER A 69 -19.42 -10.80 5.30
CA SER A 69 -18.33 -10.30 6.14
C SER A 69 -18.72 -10.14 7.60
N ASP A 70 -20.01 -10.06 7.91
CA ASP A 70 -20.53 -9.86 9.26
C ASP A 70 -20.06 -10.95 10.24
N ILE A 71 -19.67 -10.51 11.43
CA ILE A 71 -19.19 -11.34 12.52
C ILE A 71 -20.17 -11.27 13.69
N PHE A 72 -20.50 -12.43 14.24
CA PHE A 72 -21.40 -12.59 15.36
C PHE A 72 -20.73 -13.40 16.48
N ASN A 73 -21.13 -13.21 17.73
CA ASN A 73 -20.78 -14.13 18.82
C ASN A 73 -21.54 -15.47 18.65
N LEU A 74 -21.36 -16.40 19.60
CA LEU A 74 -22.07 -17.69 19.55
C LEU A 74 -23.57 -17.55 19.85
N ASP A 75 -23.98 -16.51 20.58
CA ASP A 75 -25.36 -16.24 20.96
C ASP A 75 -26.18 -15.56 19.84
N GLY A 76 -25.50 -15.07 18.81
CA GLY A 76 -26.13 -14.46 17.62
C GLY A 76 -26.07 -12.94 17.58
N ASP A 77 -25.45 -12.29 18.56
CA ASP A 77 -25.26 -10.84 18.57
C ASP A 77 -24.16 -10.43 17.59
N LYS A 78 -24.43 -9.37 16.84
CA LYS A 78 -23.50 -8.83 15.86
C LYS A 78 -22.36 -8.09 16.57
N LEU A 79 -21.12 -8.38 16.18
CA LEU A 79 -19.89 -7.78 16.71
C LEU A 79 -19.25 -6.81 15.71
N TRP A 80 -19.27 -7.15 14.42
CA TRP A 80 -18.60 -6.36 13.38
C TRP A 80 -19.26 -6.53 12.02
N SER A 81 -19.16 -5.50 11.18
CA SER A 81 -19.52 -5.50 9.77
C SER A 81 -18.48 -4.74 8.94
N ASP A 82 -18.30 -5.12 7.68
CA ASP A 82 -17.45 -4.38 6.73
C ASP A 82 -18.18 -3.15 6.14
N THR A 83 -18.93 -2.43 6.98
CA THR A 83 -19.62 -1.18 6.64
C THR A 83 -18.85 0.02 7.17
N LYS A 84 -19.42 1.22 7.02
CA LYS A 84 -18.85 2.43 7.64
C LYS A 84 -18.96 2.37 9.18
N GLU A 85 -19.99 1.72 9.71
CA GLU A 85 -20.23 1.59 11.16
C GLU A 85 -19.14 0.74 11.83
N GLY A 86 -18.77 -0.39 11.22
CA GLY A 86 -17.68 -1.23 11.73
C GLY A 86 -18.10 -2.07 12.93
N PHE A 87 -17.53 -1.78 14.11
CA PHE A 87 -17.79 -2.52 15.34
C PHE A 87 -19.07 -2.06 16.02
N THR A 88 -19.85 -3.00 16.55
CA THR A 88 -20.95 -2.71 17.48
C THR A 88 -20.41 -2.43 18.89
N GLU A 89 -21.27 -2.03 19.83
CA GLU A 89 -20.87 -1.84 21.23
C GLU A 89 -20.22 -3.11 21.84
N LEU A 90 -20.79 -4.29 21.57
CA LEU A 90 -20.20 -5.57 21.98
C LEU A 90 -18.86 -5.84 21.29
N GLY A 91 -18.74 -5.52 20.00
CA GLY A 91 -17.47 -5.62 19.27
C GLY A 91 -16.40 -4.68 19.83
N GLN A 92 -16.81 -3.49 20.27
CA GLN A 92 -15.93 -2.46 20.81
C GLN A 92 -15.26 -2.91 22.12
N GLN A 93 -15.95 -3.70 22.95
CA GLN A 93 -15.36 -4.31 24.14
C GLN A 93 -14.16 -5.22 23.79
N SER A 94 -14.25 -5.97 22.68
CA SER A 94 -13.14 -6.80 22.19
C SER A 94 -11.97 -5.95 21.67
N VAL A 95 -12.27 -4.82 21.03
CA VAL A 95 -11.26 -3.84 20.58
C VAL A 95 -10.53 -3.21 21.77
N GLU A 96 -11.25 -2.82 22.82
CA GLU A 96 -10.68 -2.25 24.05
C GLU A 96 -9.81 -3.26 24.80
N ARG A 97 -10.29 -4.50 24.96
CA ARG A 97 -9.53 -5.62 25.52
C ARG A 97 -8.22 -5.83 24.76
N LEU A 98 -8.30 -5.94 23.43
CA LEU A 98 -7.12 -6.08 22.57
C LEU A 98 -6.16 -4.90 22.76
N GLY A 99 -6.68 -3.67 22.78
CA GLY A 99 -5.86 -2.47 23.00
C GLY A 99 -5.08 -2.50 24.31
N ASN A 100 -5.73 -2.92 25.41
CA ASN A 100 -5.11 -3.07 26.73
C ASN A 100 -4.08 -4.21 26.79
N GLU A 101 -4.28 -5.26 26.01
CA GLU A 101 -3.31 -6.35 25.85
C GLU A 101 -2.09 -5.84 25.08
N LEU A 102 -2.31 -5.20 23.93
CA LEU A 102 -1.25 -4.70 23.06
C LEU A 102 -0.41 -3.64 23.76
N SER A 103 -0.99 -2.77 24.59
CA SER A 103 -0.24 -1.73 25.32
C SER A 103 0.81 -2.28 26.29
N ARG A 104 0.71 -3.55 26.67
CA ARG A 104 1.68 -4.25 27.53
C ARG A 104 2.81 -4.93 26.76
N THR A 105 2.74 -4.93 25.43
CA THR A 105 3.77 -5.54 24.58
C THR A 105 4.86 -4.54 24.22
N THR A 106 6.12 -4.99 24.21
CA THR A 106 7.29 -4.15 23.85
C THR A 106 7.69 -4.25 22.37
N ALA A 107 7.02 -5.10 21.59
CA ALA A 107 7.31 -5.35 20.18
C ALA A 107 7.34 -4.06 19.33
N ASN A 108 8.27 -3.96 18.39
CA ASN A 108 8.37 -2.79 17.51
C ASN A 108 7.28 -2.76 16.43
N ILE A 109 6.68 -3.91 16.09
CA ILE A 109 5.67 -4.06 15.04
C ILE A 109 4.44 -4.78 15.53
N ILE A 110 3.27 -4.26 15.14
CA ILE A 110 1.99 -4.94 15.24
C ILE A 110 1.46 -5.25 13.82
N CYS A 111 1.20 -6.52 13.53
CA CYS A 111 0.73 -7.01 12.24
C CYS A 111 -0.72 -7.50 12.37
N PRO A 112 -1.73 -6.64 12.11
CA PRO A 112 -3.10 -7.09 12.02
C PRO A 112 -3.32 -7.94 10.77
N LEU A 113 -3.93 -9.11 10.95
CA LEU A 113 -4.19 -10.09 9.91
C LEU A 113 -5.68 -10.06 9.53
N GLY A 114 -5.99 -9.53 8.35
CA GLY A 114 -7.37 -9.44 7.85
C GLY A 114 -8.11 -8.15 8.22
N ALA A 115 -9.31 -8.01 7.67
CA ALA A 115 -10.07 -6.76 7.73
C ALA A 115 -10.51 -6.35 9.14
N PRO A 116 -11.05 -7.23 10.02
CA PRO A 116 -11.48 -6.82 11.36
C PRO A 116 -10.32 -6.36 12.23
N ALA A 117 -9.21 -7.12 12.28
CA ALA A 117 -8.02 -6.74 13.03
C ALA A 117 -7.43 -5.41 12.51
N PHE A 118 -7.36 -5.24 11.19
CA PHE A 118 -6.90 -3.98 10.60
C PHE A 118 -7.83 -2.81 10.93
N ARG A 119 -9.15 -3.02 10.89
CA ARG A 119 -10.14 -2.00 11.27
C ARG A 119 -10.02 -1.62 12.74
N ALA A 120 -9.77 -2.58 13.62
CA ALA A 120 -9.61 -2.34 15.06
C ALA A 120 -8.36 -1.51 15.38
N ILE A 121 -7.23 -1.82 14.74
CA ILE A 121 -5.93 -1.22 15.09
C ILE A 121 -5.66 0.08 14.32
N CYS A 122 -6.05 0.15 13.04
CA CYS A 122 -5.68 1.24 12.14
C CYS A 122 -6.89 2.03 11.61
N SER A 123 -8.11 1.71 12.04
CA SER A 123 -9.36 2.34 11.59
C SER A 123 -9.59 2.34 10.06
N GLY A 124 -8.77 1.63 9.29
CA GLY A 124 -8.83 1.55 7.84
C GLY A 124 -9.89 0.57 7.31
N ARG A 125 -10.19 0.64 6.01
CA ARG A 125 -11.05 -0.33 5.29
C ARG A 125 -10.38 -0.80 4.03
N GLY A 126 -10.70 -2.03 3.60
CA GLY A 126 -10.12 -2.65 2.42
C GLY A 126 -8.69 -3.14 2.65
N ILE A 127 -8.54 -4.19 3.47
CA ILE A 127 -7.23 -4.78 3.80
C ILE A 127 -6.39 -5.12 2.57
N THR A 128 -7.02 -5.58 1.46
CA THR A 128 -6.32 -5.90 0.22
C THR A 128 -5.62 -4.71 -0.44
N LYS A 129 -6.06 -3.49 -0.13
CA LYS A 129 -5.44 -2.23 -0.57
C LYS A 129 -4.29 -1.82 0.35
N TRP A 130 -4.52 -1.90 1.66
CA TRP A 130 -3.61 -1.37 2.68
C TRP A 130 -2.54 -2.34 3.13
N ARG A 131 -2.67 -3.64 2.86
CA ARG A 131 -1.68 -4.66 3.23
C ARG A 131 -0.27 -4.27 2.79
N GLY A 132 0.71 -4.56 3.65
CA GLY A 132 2.10 -4.15 3.50
C GLY A 132 2.39 -2.68 3.83
N SER A 133 1.39 -1.80 3.96
CA SER A 133 1.65 -0.39 4.31
C SER A 133 2.22 -0.28 5.72
N ILE A 134 3.32 0.45 5.89
CA ILE A 134 3.82 0.76 7.24
C ILE A 134 2.97 1.91 7.77
N LEU A 135 2.18 1.71 8.82
CA LEU A 135 1.20 2.70 9.29
C LEU A 135 1.32 2.91 10.80
N PRO A 136 1.04 4.12 11.32
CA PRO A 136 0.80 4.28 12.75
C PRO A 136 -0.55 3.64 13.12
N ALA A 137 -0.60 2.94 14.25
CA ALA A 137 -1.86 2.51 14.84
C ALA A 137 -2.69 3.74 15.25
N THR A 138 -4.00 3.65 15.08
CA THR A 138 -4.97 4.69 15.45
C THR A 138 -5.82 4.30 16.65
N LEU A 139 -5.70 3.06 17.13
CA LEU A 139 -6.33 2.61 18.36
C LEU A 139 -5.75 3.36 19.57
N GLN A 140 -6.60 4.03 20.35
CA GLN A 140 -6.19 5.00 21.36
C GLN A 140 -5.11 4.49 22.34
N THR A 141 -5.25 3.26 22.82
CA THR A 141 -4.35 2.64 23.81
C THR A 141 -2.94 2.34 23.29
N ILE A 142 -2.76 2.33 21.97
CA ILE A 142 -1.48 2.04 21.28
C ILE A 142 -1.22 3.03 20.15
N SER A 143 -1.80 4.24 20.23
CA SER A 143 -1.73 5.24 19.17
C SER A 143 -0.29 5.55 18.79
N GLY A 144 -0.02 5.63 17.48
CA GLY A 144 1.32 5.88 16.95
C GLY A 144 2.24 4.66 16.86
N ARG A 145 1.92 3.52 17.50
CA ARG A 145 2.74 2.31 17.37
C ARG A 145 2.76 1.82 15.93
N LYS A 146 3.93 1.37 15.47
CA LYS A 146 4.13 0.98 14.08
C LYS A 146 3.41 -0.33 13.75
N THR A 147 2.73 -0.33 12.61
CA THR A 147 1.96 -1.46 12.11
C THR A 147 2.31 -1.79 10.67
N VAL A 148 2.17 -3.06 10.30
CA VAL A 148 2.20 -3.53 8.92
C VAL A 148 1.05 -4.53 8.76
N PRO A 149 -0.11 -4.14 8.20
CA PRO A 149 -1.24 -5.02 8.04
C PRO A 149 -0.96 -6.07 6.96
N SER A 150 -1.55 -7.25 7.10
CA SER A 150 -1.44 -8.32 6.09
C SER A 150 -2.78 -9.01 5.87
N ILE A 151 -2.90 -9.73 4.77
CA ILE A 151 -4.08 -10.54 4.48
C ILE A 151 -4.12 -11.71 5.47
N HIS A 152 -5.31 -12.04 5.98
CA HIS A 152 -5.43 -13.17 6.91
C HIS A 152 -5.03 -14.49 6.22
N PRO A 153 -4.18 -15.34 6.83
CA PRO A 153 -3.68 -16.59 6.24
C PRO A 153 -4.75 -17.55 5.70
N ALA A 154 -5.94 -17.55 6.30
CA ALA A 154 -7.08 -18.32 5.80
C ALA A 154 -7.48 -17.98 4.34
N ASN A 155 -7.17 -16.78 3.83
CA ASN A 155 -7.44 -16.40 2.44
C ASN A 155 -6.57 -17.14 1.42
N ALA A 156 -5.48 -17.79 1.86
CA ALA A 156 -4.63 -18.62 0.99
C ALA A 156 -5.08 -20.09 0.96
N LEU A 157 -6.17 -20.43 1.65
CA LEU A 157 -6.81 -21.75 1.56
C LEU A 157 -7.70 -21.82 0.30
N HIS A 158 -8.23 -23.02 0.00
CA HIS A 158 -9.24 -23.24 -1.03
C HIS A 158 -8.90 -22.69 -2.43
N GLY A 159 -7.68 -22.96 -2.92
CA GLY A 159 -7.25 -22.65 -4.29
C GLY A 159 -6.61 -21.27 -4.48
N GLN A 160 -6.53 -20.44 -3.44
CA GLN A 160 -5.91 -19.12 -3.48
C GLN A 160 -4.43 -19.14 -3.04
N TYR A 161 -3.68 -20.17 -3.43
CA TYR A 161 -2.31 -20.42 -2.97
C TYR A 161 -1.38 -19.22 -3.21
N ILE A 162 -1.59 -18.49 -4.30
CA ILE A 162 -0.75 -17.34 -4.66
C ILE A 162 -0.76 -16.22 -3.60
N THR A 163 -1.82 -16.14 -2.80
CA THR A 163 -1.93 -15.19 -1.68
C THR A 163 -0.80 -15.38 -0.65
N ARG A 164 -0.23 -16.59 -0.53
CA ARG A 164 0.92 -16.85 0.36
C ARG A 164 2.12 -15.99 0.03
N TYR A 165 2.42 -15.75 -1.24
CA TYR A 165 3.55 -14.93 -1.64
C TYR A 165 3.36 -13.46 -1.22
N ILE A 166 2.13 -12.96 -1.27
CA ILE A 166 1.78 -11.62 -0.79
C ILE A 166 1.96 -11.54 0.73
N ILE A 167 1.44 -12.51 1.47
CA ILE A 167 1.59 -12.58 2.94
C ILE A 167 3.08 -12.67 3.32
N ARG A 168 3.86 -13.51 2.63
CA ARG A 168 5.31 -13.64 2.82
C ARG A 168 6.03 -12.30 2.58
N SER A 169 5.64 -11.54 1.55
CA SER A 169 6.19 -10.21 1.29
C SER A 169 5.91 -9.26 2.46
N ASP A 170 4.67 -9.22 2.94
CA ASP A 170 4.28 -8.38 4.08
C ASP A 170 5.02 -8.81 5.36
N PHE A 171 5.21 -10.11 5.58
CA PHE A 171 5.95 -10.64 6.74
C PHE A 171 7.44 -10.31 6.68
N ARG A 172 8.08 -10.37 5.50
CA ARG A 172 9.46 -9.90 5.33
C ARG A 172 9.60 -8.42 5.69
N ARG A 173 8.59 -7.62 5.35
CA ARG A 173 8.50 -6.22 5.78
C ARG A 173 8.36 -6.11 7.30
N CYS A 174 7.48 -6.90 7.93
CA CYS A 174 7.40 -6.96 9.41
C CYS A 174 8.76 -7.29 10.05
N LYS A 175 9.48 -8.29 9.53
CA LYS A 175 10.80 -8.68 10.03
C LYS A 175 11.81 -7.54 9.95
N ARG A 176 11.89 -6.87 8.80
CA ARG A 176 12.79 -5.73 8.58
C ARG A 176 12.44 -4.58 9.53
N GLU A 177 11.16 -4.25 9.61
CA GLU A 177 10.67 -3.11 10.42
C GLU A 177 10.70 -3.38 11.92
N ALA A 178 10.72 -4.64 12.36
CA ALA A 178 10.84 -5.00 13.77
C ALA A 178 12.20 -4.61 14.39
N GLY A 179 13.21 -4.29 13.58
CA GLY A 179 14.52 -3.86 14.05
C GLY A 179 14.55 -2.47 14.70
N PHE A 180 13.50 -1.66 14.54
CA PHE A 180 13.44 -0.29 15.07
C PHE A 180 11.99 0.13 15.32
N PRO A 181 11.71 0.97 16.35
CA PRO A 181 10.34 1.35 16.70
C PRO A 181 9.73 2.37 15.73
N ASP A 182 10.55 3.25 15.15
CA ASP A 182 10.07 4.41 14.39
C ASP A 182 9.53 4.03 13.00
N ILE A 183 8.57 4.82 12.52
CA ILE A 183 8.17 4.80 11.12
C ILE A 183 9.14 5.67 10.34
N ARG A 184 9.96 5.05 9.49
CA ARG A 184 10.90 5.75 8.63
C ARG A 184 10.28 5.95 7.25
N ARG A 185 10.44 7.15 6.70
CA ARG A 185 10.08 7.50 5.32
C ARG A 185 11.31 8.07 4.64
N PRO A 186 11.52 7.76 3.34
CA PRO A 186 12.53 8.48 2.58
C PRO A 186 12.25 9.98 2.61
N PRO A 187 13.30 10.82 2.68
CA PRO A 187 13.17 12.27 2.70
C PRO A 187 12.84 12.81 1.30
N TYR A 188 11.62 12.57 0.82
CA TYR A 188 11.16 12.98 -0.51
C TYR A 188 11.30 14.49 -0.72
N LYS A 189 11.98 14.87 -1.80
CA LYS A 189 12.20 16.25 -2.26
C LYS A 189 11.33 16.52 -3.49
N PHE A 190 10.02 16.45 -3.28
CA PHE A 190 9.05 16.64 -4.36
C PHE A 190 8.72 18.13 -4.54
N ASN A 191 9.02 18.67 -5.72
CA ASN A 191 8.54 19.99 -6.11
C ASN A 191 7.20 19.87 -6.85
N LEU A 192 6.10 19.95 -6.09
CA LEU A 192 4.73 19.77 -6.61
C LEU A 192 4.09 21.08 -7.13
N ARG A 193 4.75 22.23 -6.91
CA ARG A 193 4.31 23.55 -7.35
C ARG A 193 5.52 24.37 -7.80
N PRO A 194 6.24 23.90 -8.83
CA PRO A 194 7.43 24.58 -9.29
C PRO A 194 7.08 25.95 -9.87
N THR A 195 8.01 26.89 -9.79
CA THR A 195 7.95 28.12 -10.59
C THR A 195 8.30 27.81 -12.05
N PHE A 196 8.06 28.75 -12.95
CA PHE A 196 8.45 28.63 -14.35
C PHE A 196 9.96 28.37 -14.50
N SER A 197 10.81 29.13 -13.78
CA SER A 197 12.27 28.95 -13.79
C SER A 197 12.67 27.56 -13.31
N GLN A 198 12.11 27.10 -12.18
CA GLN A 198 12.40 25.78 -11.63
C GLN A 198 12.00 24.66 -12.59
N SER A 199 10.91 24.83 -13.32
CA SER A 199 10.45 23.87 -14.32
C SER A 199 11.45 23.74 -15.47
N LEU A 200 11.91 24.87 -16.03
CA LEU A 200 12.91 24.87 -17.10
C LEU A 200 14.27 24.34 -16.63
N GLU A 201 14.73 24.76 -15.45
CA GLU A 201 15.98 24.26 -14.86
C GLU A 201 15.96 22.74 -14.66
N ALA A 202 14.83 22.19 -14.22
CA ALA A 202 14.67 20.75 -14.06
C ALA A 202 14.67 20.02 -15.43
N LEU A 203 13.93 20.53 -16.42
CA LEU A 203 13.89 19.95 -17.76
C LEU A 203 15.28 19.95 -18.43
N GLU A 204 16.04 21.04 -18.28
CA GLU A 204 17.40 21.12 -18.81
C GLU A 204 18.35 20.16 -18.09
N MET A 205 18.29 20.10 -16.75
CA MET A 205 19.10 19.16 -15.96
C MET A 205 18.81 17.70 -16.37
N LEU A 206 17.55 17.36 -16.63
CA LEU A 206 17.13 16.02 -17.04
C LEU A 206 17.71 15.58 -18.39
N LYS A 207 18.09 16.51 -19.27
CA LYS A 207 18.79 16.16 -20.52
C LYS A 207 20.17 15.52 -20.25
N GLY A 208 20.77 15.84 -19.09
CA GLY A 208 22.06 15.32 -18.65
C GLY A 208 22.02 14.03 -17.81
N VAL A 209 20.82 13.55 -17.42
CA VAL A 209 20.72 12.33 -16.59
C VAL A 209 20.60 11.07 -17.45
N GLY A 210 21.21 9.97 -16.98
CA GLY A 210 21.19 8.69 -17.73
C GLY A 210 19.83 7.99 -17.74
N LYS A 211 18.96 8.27 -16.76
CA LYS A 211 17.60 7.73 -16.67
C LYS A 211 16.70 8.64 -15.84
N TYR A 212 15.41 8.68 -16.18
CA TYR A 212 14.37 9.32 -15.38
C TYR A 212 13.02 8.64 -15.62
N ALA A 213 12.12 8.72 -14.63
CA ALA A 213 10.73 8.34 -14.77
C ALA A 213 9.89 9.53 -15.25
N CYS A 214 8.86 9.24 -16.04
CA CYS A 214 7.89 10.20 -16.56
C CYS A 214 6.47 9.65 -16.37
N ASP A 215 5.54 10.53 -16.03
CA ASP A 215 4.12 10.22 -15.84
C ASP A 215 3.29 11.44 -16.21
N ILE A 216 2.17 11.24 -16.91
CA ILE A 216 1.26 12.32 -17.29
C ILE A 216 -0.09 12.19 -16.56
N GLU A 217 -0.67 13.33 -16.20
CA GLU A 217 -2.07 13.42 -15.78
C GLU A 217 -2.89 14.03 -16.92
N VAL A 218 -4.05 13.44 -17.20
CA VAL A 218 -4.97 13.89 -18.26
C VAL A 218 -6.32 14.22 -17.65
N ALA A 219 -6.88 15.38 -17.98
CA ALA A 219 -8.23 15.77 -17.56
C ALA A 219 -9.07 16.28 -18.74
N TYR A 220 -10.38 16.16 -18.59
CA TYR A 220 -11.36 16.82 -19.46
C TYR A 220 -11.70 18.18 -18.84
N ILE A 221 -11.25 19.25 -19.48
CA ILE A 221 -11.32 20.60 -18.90
C ILE A 221 -12.70 21.24 -19.14
N ALA A 222 -13.43 20.81 -20.18
CA ALA A 222 -14.80 21.24 -20.44
C ALA A 222 -15.58 20.22 -21.30
N PRO A 223 -16.93 20.23 -21.30
CA PRO A 223 -17.73 19.42 -22.23
C PRO A 223 -17.42 19.69 -23.71
N GLU A 224 -16.99 20.91 -24.04
CA GLU A 224 -16.54 21.33 -25.38
C GLU A 224 -15.05 21.05 -25.65
N SER A 225 -14.28 20.62 -24.64
CA SER A 225 -12.85 20.36 -24.81
C SER A 225 -12.62 19.12 -25.69
N ASP A 226 -11.42 19.02 -26.24
CA ASP A 226 -11.04 17.88 -27.09
C ASP A 226 -11.49 16.56 -26.44
N PRO A 227 -12.27 15.71 -27.15
CA PRO A 227 -12.76 14.44 -26.59
C PRO A 227 -11.63 13.47 -26.21
N ARG A 228 -10.37 13.77 -26.58
CA ARG A 228 -9.17 13.05 -26.20
C ARG A 228 -8.62 13.47 -24.82
N GLY A 229 -9.14 14.53 -24.21
CA GLY A 229 -8.63 15.13 -22.97
C GLY A 229 -7.42 16.04 -23.22
N GLN A 230 -6.93 16.71 -22.18
CA GLN A 230 -5.69 17.49 -22.23
C GLN A 230 -4.76 17.06 -21.10
N VAL A 231 -3.45 17.07 -21.37
CA VAL A 231 -2.44 16.83 -20.35
C VAL A 231 -2.44 18.02 -19.39
N THR A 232 -2.74 17.75 -18.13
CA THR A 232 -2.77 18.78 -17.07
C THR A 232 -1.51 18.81 -16.24
N ARG A 233 -0.75 17.70 -16.20
CA ARG A 233 0.55 17.64 -15.53
C ARG A 233 1.48 16.70 -16.24
N ILE A 234 2.77 17.02 -16.20
CA ILE A 234 3.83 16.07 -16.53
C ILE A 234 4.79 16.05 -15.35
N SER A 235 5.01 14.87 -14.82
CA SER A 235 5.85 14.66 -13.65
C SER A 235 7.10 13.87 -14.04
N TYR A 236 8.24 14.26 -13.46
CA TYR A 236 9.51 13.61 -13.68
C TYR A 236 10.16 13.24 -12.35
N ALA A 237 10.78 12.07 -12.28
CA ALA A 237 11.59 11.65 -11.14
C ALA A 237 12.93 11.09 -11.62
N TRP A 238 14.05 11.54 -11.06
CA TRP A 238 15.40 11.14 -11.49
C TRP A 238 16.19 10.39 -10.41
N THR A 239 15.68 10.37 -9.18
CA THR A 239 16.17 9.51 -8.08
C THR A 239 14.97 8.91 -7.33
N GLU A 240 15.26 8.11 -6.30
CA GLU A 240 14.22 7.58 -5.39
C GLU A 240 13.56 8.68 -4.51
N GLU A 241 14.19 9.84 -4.40
CA GLU A 241 13.80 10.92 -3.50
C GLU A 241 13.39 12.21 -4.24
N ASP A 242 13.90 12.43 -5.45
CA ASP A 242 13.74 13.68 -6.18
C ASP A 242 12.71 13.55 -7.31
N ALA A 243 11.72 14.44 -7.29
CA ALA A 243 10.72 14.55 -8.35
C ALA A 243 10.19 15.98 -8.50
N ILE A 244 9.71 16.30 -9.69
CA ILE A 244 9.00 17.54 -10.01
C ILE A 244 7.68 17.20 -10.71
N SER A 245 6.62 17.92 -10.38
CA SER A 245 5.34 17.84 -11.09
C SER A 245 5.02 19.20 -11.71
N ILE A 246 5.15 19.28 -13.03
CA ILE A 246 4.98 20.52 -13.78
C ILE A 246 3.53 20.59 -14.25
N PRO A 247 2.74 21.60 -13.81
CA PRO A 247 1.40 21.80 -14.33
C PRO A 247 1.45 22.28 -15.78
N MET A 248 0.57 21.73 -16.62
CA MET A 248 0.37 22.08 -18.02
C MET A 248 -1.11 22.47 -18.18
N GLY A 249 -1.42 23.57 -18.88
CA GLY A 249 -2.79 24.09 -19.04
C GLY A 249 -3.44 24.69 -17.79
N ASP A 250 -3.25 24.08 -16.61
CA ASP A 250 -3.84 24.51 -15.32
C ASP A 250 -2.86 25.24 -14.38
N GLY A 251 -1.64 25.49 -14.86
CA GLY A 251 -0.53 26.01 -14.05
C GLY A 251 -0.53 27.51 -13.79
N GLY A 252 -1.45 28.27 -14.41
CA GLY A 252 -1.47 29.73 -14.34
C GLY A 252 -0.33 30.40 -15.11
N TRP A 253 0.25 29.71 -16.10
CA TRP A 253 1.29 30.22 -16.98
C TRP A 253 0.73 31.24 -17.98
N THR A 254 1.58 32.16 -18.44
CA THR A 254 1.27 32.88 -19.68
C THR A 254 1.35 31.91 -20.87
N LEU A 255 0.67 32.23 -21.97
CA LEU A 255 0.73 31.42 -23.19
C LEU A 255 2.18 31.18 -23.67
N GLU A 256 3.03 32.20 -23.57
CA GLU A 256 4.45 32.11 -23.93
C GLU A 256 5.22 31.17 -22.99
N GLN A 257 4.99 31.27 -21.68
CA GLN A 257 5.60 30.37 -20.71
C GLN A 257 5.17 28.92 -20.95
N GLU A 258 3.88 28.69 -21.16
CA GLU A 258 3.37 27.36 -21.43
C GLU A 258 3.94 26.78 -22.73
N ALA A 259 4.04 27.60 -23.79
CA ALA A 259 4.69 27.19 -25.04
C ALA A 259 6.16 26.79 -24.82
N HIS A 260 6.91 27.53 -24.01
CA HIS A 260 8.29 27.18 -23.65
C HIS A 260 8.38 25.88 -22.83
N LEU A 261 7.45 25.63 -21.91
CA LEU A 261 7.40 24.37 -21.14
C LEU A 261 7.12 23.18 -22.05
N TRP A 262 6.18 23.31 -22.98
CA TRP A 262 5.88 22.28 -23.97
C TRP A 262 7.06 22.01 -24.90
N HIS A 263 7.70 23.07 -25.40
CA HIS A 263 8.87 22.94 -26.24
C HIS A 263 10.02 22.23 -25.51
N SER A 264 10.33 22.66 -24.29
CA SER A 264 11.40 22.05 -23.46
C SER A 264 11.09 20.60 -23.09
N THR A 265 9.81 20.28 -22.85
CA THR A 265 9.35 18.92 -22.63
C THR A 265 9.54 18.05 -23.87
N ALA A 266 9.20 18.56 -25.06
CA ALA A 266 9.43 17.86 -26.32
C ALA A 266 10.93 17.60 -26.52
N GLU A 267 11.78 18.61 -26.34
CA GLU A 267 13.24 18.45 -26.43
C GLU A 267 13.76 17.34 -25.51
N LEU A 268 13.27 17.28 -24.26
CA LEU A 268 13.67 16.26 -23.30
C LEU A 268 13.17 14.85 -23.71
N LEU A 269 11.89 14.71 -24.03
CA LEU A 269 11.28 13.41 -24.32
C LEU A 269 11.70 12.85 -25.69
N GLU A 270 12.07 13.69 -26.64
CA GLU A 270 12.60 13.30 -27.96
C GLU A 270 14.12 13.10 -27.94
N LEU A 271 14.80 13.43 -26.84
CA LEU A 271 16.23 13.23 -26.68
C LEU A 271 16.59 11.74 -26.66
N LYS A 272 17.46 11.33 -27.59
CA LYS A 272 18.05 9.99 -27.60
C LYS A 272 19.13 9.87 -26.54
N GLY A 273 19.25 8.70 -25.92
CA GLY A 273 20.30 8.41 -24.93
C GLY A 273 19.74 8.06 -23.56
N PRO A 274 19.04 8.96 -22.85
CA PRO A 274 18.46 8.66 -21.54
C PRO A 274 17.40 7.56 -21.59
N ILE A 275 17.39 6.70 -20.57
CA ILE A 275 16.30 5.73 -20.34
C ILE A 275 15.09 6.47 -19.77
N LYS A 276 13.92 6.26 -20.39
CA LYS A 276 12.65 6.88 -19.99
C LYS A 276 11.76 5.81 -19.36
N ILE A 277 11.53 5.92 -18.06
CA ILE A 277 10.79 4.92 -17.29
C ILE A 277 9.34 5.38 -17.15
N PHE A 278 8.39 4.54 -17.56
CA PHE A 278 6.96 4.78 -17.41
C PHE A 278 6.30 3.65 -16.61
N GLN A 279 5.04 3.86 -16.23
CA GLN A 279 4.14 2.82 -15.75
C GLN A 279 2.92 2.80 -16.68
N ASN A 280 2.77 1.75 -17.51
CA ASN A 280 1.76 1.74 -18.58
C ASN A 280 2.00 2.84 -19.65
N GLY A 281 3.27 3.07 -19.99
CA GLY A 281 3.72 4.16 -20.85
C GLY A 281 3.19 4.13 -22.28
N ILE A 282 2.59 3.01 -22.72
CA ILE A 282 1.85 2.98 -24.00
C ILE A 282 0.74 4.04 -24.03
N PHE A 283 0.06 4.25 -22.90
CA PHE A 283 -0.97 5.28 -22.79
C PHE A 283 -0.33 6.67 -22.88
N ASP A 284 0.67 6.95 -22.05
CA ASP A 284 1.36 8.24 -21.97
C ASP A 284 1.95 8.65 -23.32
N CYS A 285 2.69 7.74 -23.96
CA CYS A 285 3.31 7.99 -25.26
C CYS A 285 2.28 8.25 -26.37
N GLN A 286 1.14 7.54 -26.36
CA GLN A 286 0.06 7.79 -27.31
C GLN A 286 -0.56 9.18 -27.10
N VAL A 287 -0.83 9.57 -25.86
CA VAL A 287 -1.38 10.89 -25.54
C VAL A 287 -0.41 12.00 -25.96
N LEU A 288 0.86 11.89 -25.58
CA LEU A 288 1.91 12.85 -25.94
C LEU A 288 2.04 13.01 -27.47
N PHE A 289 1.99 11.91 -28.21
CA PHE A 289 2.09 11.94 -29.67
C PHE A 289 0.83 12.51 -30.33
N PHE A 290 -0.36 11.99 -30.03
CA PHE A 290 -1.58 12.35 -30.75
C PHE A 290 -2.14 13.72 -30.37
N ILE A 291 -1.84 14.22 -29.17
CA ILE A 291 -2.36 15.52 -28.69
C ILE A 291 -1.29 16.61 -28.82
N HIS A 292 -0.04 16.31 -28.47
CA HIS A 292 1.03 17.32 -28.39
C HIS A 292 2.11 17.16 -29.47
N GLY A 293 2.03 16.13 -30.32
CA GLY A 293 3.01 15.90 -31.38
C GLY A 293 4.40 15.47 -30.90
N ILE A 294 4.51 15.03 -29.63
CA ILE A 294 5.78 14.67 -29.01
C ILE A 294 6.06 13.18 -29.23
N LEU A 295 7.12 12.85 -29.96
CA LEU A 295 7.51 11.48 -30.23
C LEU A 295 8.59 11.00 -29.25
N VAL A 296 8.15 10.41 -28.13
CA VAL A 296 9.07 9.88 -27.11
C VAL A 296 10.12 8.96 -27.74
N ALA A 297 11.40 9.32 -27.55
CA ALA A 297 12.52 8.62 -28.15
C ALA A 297 12.71 7.20 -27.57
N ASP A 298 13.57 6.42 -28.21
CA ASP A 298 13.90 5.05 -27.84
C ASP A 298 14.50 4.92 -26.43
N ARG A 299 14.67 3.67 -25.97
CA ARG A 299 15.04 3.28 -24.59
C ARG A 299 13.96 3.60 -23.55
N ILE A 300 12.73 3.17 -23.87
CA ILE A 300 11.58 3.21 -22.96
C ILE A 300 11.59 1.93 -22.11
N GLU A 301 11.53 2.10 -20.79
CA GLU A 301 11.28 1.02 -19.84
C GLU A 301 9.89 1.19 -19.22
N ASP A 302 9.21 0.09 -18.95
CA ASP A 302 7.86 0.12 -18.37
C ASP A 302 7.78 -0.82 -17.16
N THR A 303 7.50 -0.24 -15.99
CA THR A 303 7.44 -1.00 -14.73
C THR A 303 6.26 -1.97 -14.68
N MET A 304 5.14 -1.68 -15.37
CA MET A 304 4.02 -2.61 -15.52
C MET A 304 4.41 -3.83 -16.34
N ILE A 305 5.11 -3.62 -17.46
CA ILE A 305 5.60 -4.71 -18.33
C ILE A 305 6.65 -5.54 -17.59
N ALA A 306 7.64 -4.88 -16.97
CA ALA A 306 8.68 -5.55 -16.20
C ALA A 306 8.08 -6.44 -15.09
N HIS A 307 7.11 -5.92 -14.33
CA HIS A 307 6.42 -6.71 -13.30
C HIS A 307 5.66 -7.89 -13.90
N HIS A 308 4.98 -7.70 -15.04
CA HIS A 308 4.23 -8.77 -15.69
C HIS A 308 5.13 -9.90 -16.23
N ILE A 309 6.37 -9.58 -16.63
CA ILE A 309 7.36 -10.58 -17.05
C ILE A 309 7.82 -11.42 -15.85
N ILE A 310 8.13 -10.79 -14.72
CA ILE A 310 8.65 -11.47 -13.53
C ILE A 310 7.52 -12.24 -12.81
N TYR A 311 6.32 -11.69 -12.78
CA TYR A 311 5.17 -12.22 -12.05
C TYR A 311 3.87 -12.17 -12.87
N PRO A 312 3.72 -13.06 -13.88
CA PRO A 312 2.57 -13.03 -14.78
C PRO A 312 1.22 -13.27 -14.08
N ASP A 313 1.22 -14.01 -12.97
CA ASP A 313 0.00 -14.33 -12.21
C ASP A 313 -0.47 -13.21 -11.27
N PHE A 314 0.36 -12.19 -11.02
CA PHE A 314 0.00 -11.07 -10.14
C PHE A 314 -0.66 -9.90 -10.88
N ARG A 315 -1.39 -9.09 -10.11
CA ARG A 315 -1.93 -7.83 -10.61
C ARG A 315 -0.79 -6.89 -10.95
N LYS A 316 -0.86 -6.21 -12.08
CA LYS A 316 0.19 -5.29 -12.55
C LYS A 316 -0.12 -3.79 -12.38
N ASN A 317 -1.16 -3.45 -11.63
CA ASN A 317 -1.48 -2.04 -11.39
C ASN A 317 -0.47 -1.38 -10.42
N LEU A 318 -0.24 -0.08 -10.59
CA LEU A 318 0.75 0.68 -9.83
C LEU A 318 0.63 0.53 -8.30
N ALA A 319 -0.59 0.51 -7.76
CA ALA A 319 -0.78 0.38 -6.31
C ALA A 319 -0.30 -0.99 -5.79
N PHE A 320 -0.51 -2.06 -6.57
CA PHE A 320 0.01 -3.38 -6.22
C PHE A 320 1.54 -3.43 -6.33
N LEU A 321 2.12 -2.90 -7.40
CA LEU A 321 3.59 -2.86 -7.56
C LEU A 321 4.25 -2.09 -6.41
N ALA A 322 3.78 -0.88 -6.10
CA ALA A 322 4.33 -0.08 -5.02
C ALA A 322 4.21 -0.80 -3.67
N SER A 323 3.08 -1.45 -3.40
CA SER A 323 2.91 -2.19 -2.15
C SER A 323 3.95 -3.32 -1.97
N LEU A 324 4.49 -3.88 -3.06
CA LEU A 324 5.52 -4.94 -3.00
C LEU A 324 6.94 -4.38 -3.04
N HIS A 325 7.19 -3.40 -3.91
CA HIS A 325 8.53 -2.94 -4.26
C HIS A 325 8.97 -1.67 -3.52
N THR A 326 8.05 -0.97 -2.85
CA THR A 326 8.35 0.27 -2.13
C THR A 326 7.77 0.25 -0.72
N ASP A 327 8.22 1.19 0.10
CA ASP A 327 7.70 1.41 1.46
C ASP A 327 6.60 2.49 1.50
N GLN A 328 6.10 2.91 0.33
CA GLN A 328 5.01 3.87 0.23
C GLN A 328 3.70 3.25 0.75
N PRO A 329 3.04 3.88 1.74
CA PRO A 329 1.71 3.47 2.16
C PRO A 329 0.73 3.61 1.00
N TYR A 330 -0.33 2.79 0.99
CA TYR A 330 -1.39 2.90 0.01
C TYR A 330 -1.97 4.32 -0.05
N TRP A 331 -1.98 4.93 -1.25
CA TRP A 331 -2.41 6.32 -1.46
C TRP A 331 -3.66 6.46 -2.34
N LYS A 332 -3.97 5.45 -3.18
CA LYS A 332 -5.06 5.55 -4.17
C LYS A 332 -6.43 5.68 -3.49
N GLY A 333 -7.02 6.87 -3.51
CA GLY A 333 -8.29 7.19 -2.85
C GLY A 333 -8.16 7.99 -1.54
N MET A 334 -6.94 8.44 -1.18
CA MET A 334 -6.73 9.45 -0.14
C MET A 334 -7.13 10.85 -0.62
N VAL A 335 -7.00 11.12 -1.92
CA VAL A 335 -7.55 12.32 -2.57
C VAL A 335 -8.83 11.90 -3.26
N LYS A 336 -9.98 12.30 -2.71
CA LYS A 336 -11.18 12.46 -3.54
C LYS A 336 -10.98 13.80 -4.23
N HIS A 337 -10.87 13.81 -5.56
CA HIS A 337 -11.07 15.05 -6.30
C HIS A 337 -12.43 15.60 -5.85
N GLY A 338 -12.38 16.78 -5.25
CA GLY A 338 -13.56 17.54 -4.83
C GLY A 338 -14.34 18.02 -6.03
#